data_AF-A0A919EHA2-F1
#
_entry.id   AF-A0A919EHA2-F1
#
_cell.length_a   1.000
_cell.length_b   1.000
_cell.length_c   1.000
_cell.angle_alpha   90.00
_cell.angle_beta   90.00
_cell.angle_gamma   90.00
#
_symmetry.space_group_name_H-M   'P 1'
#
loop_
_entity.id
_entity.type
_entity.pdbx_description
1 polymer ?
#
loop_
_entity_poly.entity_id
_entity_poly.type
_entity_poly.pdbx_seq_one_letter_code
_entity_poly.pdbx_strand_id
1 'polypeptide(L)'
;MINEHGQVYRKWTIPAAYTRNNVERVIEAPEIYCQALEKYLEWYVKQPIPDEYRHNRNTHLGINEEAPVLLNDRLYKFAMSERKVKDGINKQPTNLRTKVNKLLAKASLDWTTPKTFYDSLIVNLARNNADIGQIVDAFGLSSRQVVLDKVNGSLLGLSDAINQVYSRIKVTGH
;
A
#
# COMPACT_ATOMS: atom_id res chain seq x y z
N MET A 1 -12.18 1.29 11.06
CA MET A 1 -11.16 2.13 10.36
C MET A 1 -11.32 3.60 10.73
N ILE A 2 -12.55 4.10 10.85
CA ILE A 2 -12.86 5.41 11.44
C ILE A 2 -13.59 5.25 12.77
N ASN A 3 -13.54 6.26 13.63
CA ASN A 3 -14.37 6.35 14.83
C ASN A 3 -15.78 6.90 14.51
N GLU A 4 -16.64 6.98 15.54
CA GLU A 4 -18.01 7.48 15.40
C GLU A 4 -18.08 8.93 14.87
N HIS A 5 -17.04 9.72 15.12
CA HIS A 5 -16.90 11.10 14.65
C HIS A 5 -16.29 11.21 13.23
N GLY A 6 -15.93 10.09 12.60
CA GLY A 6 -15.35 10.07 11.26
C GLY A 6 -13.84 10.26 11.19
N GLN A 7 -13.14 10.27 12.32
CA GLN A 7 -11.68 10.39 12.36
C GLN A 7 -11.03 9.04 12.10
N VAL A 8 -9.94 9.03 11.33
CA VAL A 8 -9.22 7.81 10.98
C VAL A 8 -8.35 7.36 12.14
N TYR A 9 -8.48 6.09 12.54
CA TYR A 9 -7.58 5.52 13.53
C TYR A 9 -6.15 5.48 12.99
N ARG A 10 -5.16 5.87 13.81
CA ARG A 10 -3.73 5.76 13.44
C ARG A 10 -3.24 4.32 13.42
N LYS A 11 -3.90 3.45 14.17
CA LYS A 11 -3.54 2.05 14.34
C LYS A 11 -4.77 1.19 14.15
N TRP A 12 -4.69 0.19 13.27
CA TRP A 12 -5.79 -0.75 13.06
C TRP A 12 -5.28 -2.13 12.72
N THR A 13 -6.13 -3.11 12.99
CA THR A 13 -5.84 -4.52 12.79
C THR A 13 -6.36 -5.01 11.45
N ILE A 14 -5.55 -5.71 10.68
CA ILE A 14 -5.97 -6.53 9.55
C ILE A 14 -6.22 -7.94 10.08
N PRO A 15 -7.47 -8.44 10.01
CA PRO A 15 -7.79 -9.80 10.44
C PRO A 15 -6.97 -10.85 9.66
N ALA A 16 -6.61 -11.94 10.33
CA ALA A 16 -5.87 -13.06 9.75
C ALA A 16 -6.43 -13.53 8.41
N ALA A 17 -7.77 -13.60 8.30
CA ALA A 17 -8.48 -13.99 7.09
C ALA A 17 -8.03 -13.20 5.85
N TYR A 18 -7.74 -11.90 5.98
CA TYR A 18 -7.36 -11.03 4.86
C TYR A 18 -5.84 -10.99 4.61
N THR A 19 -5.06 -11.78 5.34
CA THR A 19 -3.59 -11.81 5.21
C THR A 19 -3.12 -13.05 4.45
N ARG A 20 -1.97 -12.94 3.80
CA ARG A 20 -1.40 -14.05 3.01
C ARG A 20 -0.95 -15.23 3.86
N ASN A 21 -0.50 -14.99 5.08
CA ASN A 21 0.02 -16.00 6.00
C ASN A 21 -1.01 -16.42 7.06
N ASN A 22 -2.25 -15.95 6.96
CA ASN A 22 -3.30 -16.20 7.96
C ASN A 22 -2.88 -15.79 9.38
N VAL A 23 -2.13 -14.70 9.50
CA VAL A 23 -1.70 -14.11 10.78
C VAL A 23 -2.26 -12.70 10.85
N GLU A 24 -2.92 -12.39 11.95
CA GLU A 24 -3.42 -11.04 12.23
C GLU A 24 -2.26 -10.04 12.31
N ARG A 25 -2.47 -8.84 11.77
CA ARG A 25 -1.43 -7.81 11.72
C ARG A 25 -1.96 -6.47 12.15
N VAL A 26 -1.13 -5.72 12.84
CA VAL A 26 -1.45 -4.34 13.17
C VAL A 26 -0.69 -3.42 12.24
N ILE A 27 -1.42 -2.53 11.56
CA ILE A 27 -0.86 -1.45 10.77
C ILE A 27 -0.90 -0.19 11.61
N GLU A 28 0.24 0.50 11.64
CA GLU A 28 0.34 1.87 12.11
C GLU A 28 0.58 2.78 10.91
N ALA A 29 -0.27 3.79 10.77
CA ALA A 29 -0.22 4.73 9.66
C ALA A 29 0.34 6.10 10.09
N PRO A 30 1.18 6.72 9.26
CA PRO A 30 1.61 8.09 9.46
C PRO A 30 0.42 9.06 9.51
N GLU A 31 0.55 10.13 10.27
CA GLU A 31 -0.52 11.14 10.40
C GLU A 31 -0.92 11.73 9.04
N ILE A 32 0.04 11.96 8.16
CA ILE A 32 -0.22 12.47 6.81
C ILE A 32 -1.11 11.51 5.99
N TYR A 33 -0.99 10.20 6.22
CA TYR A 33 -1.87 9.22 5.58
C TYR A 33 -3.28 9.31 6.15
N CYS A 34 -3.42 9.42 7.48
CA CYS A 34 -4.72 9.59 8.14
C CYS A 34 -5.45 10.83 7.62
N GLN A 35 -4.77 11.98 7.57
CA GLN A 35 -5.33 13.24 7.04
C GLN A 35 -5.74 13.12 5.56
N ALA A 36 -4.96 12.43 4.74
CA ALA A 36 -5.31 12.19 3.34
C ALA A 36 -6.56 11.29 3.21
N LEU A 37 -6.67 10.27 4.06
CA LEU A 37 -7.83 9.38 4.08
C LEU A 37 -9.09 10.09 4.58
N GLU A 38 -8.98 10.94 5.61
CA GLU A 38 -10.09 11.76 6.11
C GLU A 38 -10.64 12.68 5.01
N LYS A 39 -9.77 13.40 4.29
CA LYS A 39 -10.16 14.23 3.14
C LYS A 39 -10.86 13.42 2.05
N TYR A 40 -10.38 12.20 1.80
CA TYR A 40 -11.03 11.30 0.85
C TYR A 40 -12.42 10.86 1.33
N LEU A 41 -12.60 10.56 2.63
CA LEU A 41 -13.89 10.16 3.19
C LEU A 41 -14.89 11.33 3.21
N GLU A 42 -14.43 12.56 3.45
CA GLU A 42 -15.24 13.77 3.29
C GLU A 42 -15.73 13.96 1.85
N TRP A 43 -14.90 13.63 0.86
CA TRP A 43 -15.30 13.61 -0.55
C TRP A 43 -16.28 12.47 -0.82
N TYR A 44 -16.02 11.26 -0.28
CA TYR A 44 -16.83 10.05 -0.45
C TYR A 44 -18.30 10.32 -0.10
N VAL A 45 -18.58 10.83 1.10
CA VAL A 45 -19.97 10.97 1.58
C VAL A 45 -20.82 11.95 0.79
N LYS A 46 -20.16 12.89 0.09
CA LYS A 46 -20.79 13.88 -0.81
C LYS A 46 -21.14 13.31 -2.19
N GLN A 47 -20.63 12.12 -2.54
CA GLN A 47 -20.88 11.51 -3.84
C GLN A 47 -22.25 10.81 -3.89
N PRO A 48 -22.84 10.63 -5.09
CA PRO A 48 -24.04 9.80 -5.28
C PRO A 48 -23.70 8.30 -5.19
N ILE A 49 -23.26 7.86 -4.01
CA ILE A 49 -22.96 6.46 -3.70
C ILE A 49 -24.26 5.66 -3.53
N PRO A 50 -24.22 4.34 -3.82
CA PRO A 50 -25.33 3.43 -3.56
C PRO A 50 -25.86 3.51 -2.12
N ASP A 51 -27.17 3.38 -1.95
CA ASP A 51 -27.81 3.42 -0.63
C ASP A 51 -27.31 2.29 0.30
N GLU A 52 -26.90 1.15 -0.25
CA GLU A 52 -26.26 0.05 0.49
C GLU A 52 -24.99 0.48 1.24
N TYR A 53 -24.30 1.54 0.79
CA TYR A 53 -23.11 2.08 1.44
C TYR A 53 -23.44 3.18 2.46
N ARG A 54 -24.71 3.59 2.56
CA ARG A 54 -25.15 4.60 3.52
C ARG A 54 -25.71 3.94 4.76
N HIS A 55 -25.49 4.60 5.89
CA HIS A 55 -26.04 4.22 7.17
C HIS A 55 -26.99 5.31 7.66
N ASN A 56 -28.12 4.92 8.25
CA ASN A 56 -29.18 5.84 8.64
C ASN A 56 -28.88 6.63 9.92
N ARG A 57 -27.76 6.32 10.59
CA ARG A 57 -27.28 7.08 11.76
C ARG A 57 -26.13 7.99 11.35
N ASN A 58 -26.05 9.17 11.97
CA ASN A 58 -24.96 10.13 11.77
C ASN A 58 -23.61 9.70 12.38
N THR A 59 -23.45 8.43 12.74
CA THR A 59 -22.19 7.85 13.19
C THR A 59 -21.36 7.42 11.97
N HIS A 60 -20.03 7.43 12.10
CA HIS A 60 -19.09 6.98 11.04
C HIS A 60 -19.31 7.72 9.71
N LEU A 61 -19.60 9.03 9.77
CA LEU A 61 -19.93 9.88 8.63
C LEU A 61 -21.18 9.44 7.83
N GLY A 62 -22.03 8.57 8.40
CA GLY A 62 -23.20 8.00 7.71
C GLY A 62 -22.82 6.92 6.69
N ILE A 63 -21.64 6.30 6.83
CA ILE A 63 -21.17 5.20 5.99
C ILE A 63 -21.49 3.86 6.67
N ASN A 64 -22.01 2.90 5.90
CA ASN A 64 -22.24 1.53 6.37
C ASN A 64 -20.91 0.81 6.69
N GLU A 65 -20.88 -0.02 7.73
CA GLU A 65 -19.70 -0.80 8.13
C GLU A 65 -19.21 -1.74 7.02
N GLU A 66 -20.12 -2.23 6.17
CA GLU A 66 -19.79 -3.09 5.03
C GLU A 66 -19.39 -2.31 3.77
N ALA A 67 -19.45 -0.98 3.80
CA ALA A 67 -19.12 -0.16 2.66
C ALA A 67 -17.63 -0.32 2.27
N PRO A 68 -17.30 -0.42 0.98
CA PRO A 68 -15.93 -0.52 0.53
C PRO A 68 -15.16 0.78 0.84
N VAL A 69 -14.01 0.68 1.49
CA VAL A 69 -13.16 1.84 1.80
C VAL A 69 -12.77 2.61 0.53
N LEU A 70 -12.44 1.91 -0.56
CA LEU A 70 -12.02 2.53 -1.82
C LEU A 70 -13.05 2.27 -2.92
N LEU A 71 -13.46 3.36 -3.57
CA LEU A 71 -14.39 3.33 -4.70
C LEU A 71 -13.68 3.41 -6.05
N ASN A 72 -14.24 2.72 -7.03
CA ASN A 72 -13.87 2.86 -8.44
C ASN A 72 -14.47 4.16 -9.03
N ASP A 73 -14.17 4.44 -10.30
CA ASP A 73 -14.64 5.66 -10.98
C ASP A 73 -16.17 5.75 -11.14
N ARG A 74 -16.88 4.63 -10.93
CA ARG A 74 -18.34 4.54 -10.94
C ARG A 74 -18.95 4.58 -9.54
N LEU A 75 -18.15 4.85 -8.50
CA LEU A 75 -18.57 4.87 -7.09
C LEU A 75 -19.00 3.51 -6.52
N TYR A 76 -18.48 2.41 -7.08
CA TYR A 76 -18.69 1.05 -6.59
C TYR A 76 -17.40 0.41 -6.07
N LYS A 77 -17.51 -0.70 -5.33
CA LYS A 77 -16.36 -1.53 -4.95
C LYS A 77 -15.52 -1.93 -6.16
N PHE A 78 -14.20 -2.02 -6.00
CA PHE A 78 -13.33 -2.57 -7.02
C PHE A 78 -13.63 -4.06 -7.23
N ALA A 79 -13.68 -4.48 -8.51
CA ALA A 79 -13.84 -5.88 -8.85
C ALA A 79 -12.62 -6.69 -8.39
N MET A 80 -12.89 -7.80 -7.71
CA MET A 80 -11.89 -8.78 -7.31
C MET A 80 -11.87 -9.90 -8.34
N SER A 81 -10.71 -10.20 -8.91
CA SER A 81 -10.53 -11.36 -9.78
C SER A 81 -9.98 -12.54 -8.97
N GLU A 82 -10.51 -13.73 -9.22
CA GLU A 82 -9.94 -14.97 -8.68
C GLU A 82 -8.60 -15.26 -9.34
N ARG A 83 -7.62 -15.68 -8.55
CA ARG A 83 -6.38 -16.29 -9.02
C ARG A 83 -6.40 -17.76 -8.60
N LYS A 84 -5.51 -18.61 -9.15
CA LYS A 84 -5.24 -19.96 -8.62
C LYS A 84 -3.86 -19.94 -7.95
N VAL A 85 -3.78 -20.14 -6.64
CA VAL A 85 -2.58 -20.44 -5.86
C VAL A 85 -2.86 -21.63 -4.94
N LYS A 86 -1.79 -22.34 -4.57
CA LYS A 86 -1.84 -23.57 -3.78
C LYS A 86 -2.41 -23.37 -2.36
N ASP A 87 -2.21 -22.20 -1.74
CA ASP A 87 -2.70 -21.88 -0.38
C ASP A 87 -3.07 -20.38 -0.23
N GLY A 88 -4.16 -20.07 0.49
CA GLY A 88 -4.56 -18.72 0.93
C GLY A 88 -5.69 -18.03 0.15
N ILE A 89 -6.13 -16.84 0.63
CA ILE A 89 -7.14 -16.01 -0.06
C ILE A 89 -6.60 -15.54 -1.40
N ASN A 90 -7.42 -15.77 -2.43
CA ASN A 90 -6.98 -15.80 -3.80
C ASN A 90 -7.76 -14.80 -4.68
N LYS A 91 -8.01 -13.62 -4.12
CA LYS A 91 -8.69 -12.51 -4.79
C LYS A 91 -7.71 -11.37 -4.98
N GLN A 92 -7.53 -10.92 -6.22
CA GLN A 92 -6.69 -9.77 -6.55
C GLN A 92 -7.56 -8.61 -7.01
N PRO A 93 -7.35 -7.38 -6.51
CA PRO A 93 -8.09 -6.22 -6.95
C PRO A 93 -7.50 -5.71 -8.28
N THR A 94 -7.67 -6.49 -9.35
CA THR A 94 -7.04 -6.24 -10.66
C THR A 94 -7.38 -4.86 -11.21
N ASN A 95 -8.62 -4.41 -11.04
CA ASN A 95 -9.04 -3.07 -11.47
C ASN A 95 -8.34 -1.96 -10.67
N LEU A 96 -8.15 -2.14 -9.36
CA LEU A 96 -7.41 -1.18 -8.53
C LEU A 96 -5.95 -1.13 -8.95
N ARG A 97 -5.31 -2.30 -9.16
CA ARG A 97 -3.92 -2.38 -9.60
C ARG A 97 -3.72 -1.69 -10.95
N THR A 98 -4.63 -1.90 -11.90
CA THR A 98 -4.62 -1.22 -13.19
C THR A 98 -4.78 0.29 -13.03
N LYS A 99 -5.67 0.76 -12.14
CA LYS A 99 -5.86 2.19 -11.85
C LYS A 99 -4.59 2.81 -11.26
N VAL A 100 -3.95 2.15 -10.29
CA VAL A 100 -2.69 2.62 -9.70
C VAL A 100 -1.59 2.69 -10.75
N ASN A 101 -1.40 1.65 -11.57
CA ASN A 101 -0.40 1.67 -12.64
C ASN A 101 -0.63 2.82 -13.63
N LYS A 102 -1.89 3.12 -13.99
CA LYS A 102 -2.22 4.27 -14.84
C LYS A 102 -1.88 5.60 -14.18
N LEU A 103 -2.10 5.74 -12.86
CA LEU A 103 -1.73 6.95 -12.11
C LEU A 103 -0.21 7.13 -12.07
N LEU A 104 0.53 6.04 -11.85
CA LEU A 104 2.00 6.05 -11.84
C LEU A 104 2.58 6.45 -13.20
N ALA A 105 2.05 5.89 -14.29
CA ALA A 105 2.45 6.28 -15.64
C ALA A 105 2.15 7.76 -15.93
N LYS A 106 0.98 8.27 -15.51
CA LYS A 106 0.66 9.71 -15.62
C LYS A 106 1.60 10.61 -14.83
N ALA A 107 2.17 10.11 -13.74
CA ALA A 107 3.17 10.81 -12.95
C ALA A 107 4.60 10.70 -13.52
N SER A 108 4.76 10.15 -14.73
CA SER A 108 6.07 9.86 -15.35
C SER A 108 6.95 8.91 -14.53
N LEU A 109 6.31 8.05 -13.72
CA LEU A 109 6.99 6.99 -12.97
C LEU A 109 6.92 5.69 -13.76
N ASP A 110 7.55 5.70 -14.93
CA ASP A 110 7.60 4.56 -15.84
C ASP A 110 8.23 3.35 -15.14
N TRP A 111 7.71 2.15 -15.42
CA TRP A 111 8.16 0.87 -14.84
C TRP A 111 7.92 0.70 -13.33
N THR A 112 7.34 1.69 -12.66
CA THR A 112 6.96 1.55 -11.25
C THR A 112 5.63 0.82 -11.10
N THR A 113 5.55 -0.01 -10.06
CA THR A 113 4.33 -0.74 -9.70
C THR A 113 4.03 -0.53 -8.22
N PRO A 114 2.82 -0.88 -7.72
CA PRO A 114 2.55 -0.87 -6.28
C PRO A 114 3.61 -1.65 -5.47
N LYS A 115 4.17 -2.71 -6.04
CA LYS A 115 5.23 -3.50 -5.41
C LYS A 115 6.53 -2.72 -5.27
N THR A 116 6.85 -1.85 -6.22
CA THR A 116 8.03 -0.96 -6.16
C THR A 116 7.95 -0.03 -4.96
N PHE A 117 6.79 0.58 -4.69
CA PHE A 117 6.57 1.43 -3.51
C PHE A 117 6.62 0.63 -2.21
N TYR A 118 6.00 -0.55 -2.20
CA TYR A 118 6.05 -1.46 -1.06
C TYR A 118 7.49 -1.85 -0.70
N ASP A 119 8.30 -2.25 -1.69
CA ASP A 119 9.69 -2.61 -1.47
C ASP A 119 10.52 -1.38 -1.05
N SER A 120 10.27 -0.21 -1.64
CA SER A 120 10.96 1.04 -1.29
C SER A 120 10.66 1.48 0.15
N LEU A 121 9.43 1.29 0.62
CA LEU A 121 9.07 1.58 2.01
C LEU A 121 9.85 0.68 2.98
N ILE A 122 9.93 -0.62 2.69
CA ILE A 122 10.73 -1.56 3.50
C ILE A 122 12.20 -1.13 3.55
N VAL A 123 12.78 -0.77 2.40
CA VAL A 123 14.18 -0.31 2.33
C VAL A 123 14.37 0.99 3.13
N ASN A 124 13.45 1.95 3.00
CA ASN A 124 13.53 3.20 3.75
C ASN A 124 13.40 2.99 5.26
N LEU A 125 12.51 2.11 5.72
CA LEU A 125 12.37 1.80 7.14
C LEU A 125 13.66 1.17 7.69
N ALA A 126 14.21 0.18 6.99
CA ALA A 126 15.46 -0.47 7.39
C ALA A 126 16.65 0.51 7.42
N ARG A 127 16.73 1.43 6.45
CA ARG A 127 17.77 2.48 6.40
C ARG A 127 17.63 3.53 7.50
N ASN A 128 16.42 3.75 8.00
CA ASN A 128 16.14 4.65 9.13
C ASN A 128 16.17 3.93 10.48
N ASN A 129 16.94 2.83 10.59
CA ASN A 129 17.17 2.07 11.82
C ASN A 129 15.91 1.47 12.47
N ALA A 130 14.83 1.26 11.72
CA ALA A 130 13.70 0.47 12.23
C ALA A 130 14.15 -0.99 12.44
N ASP A 131 13.68 -1.61 13.52
CA ASP A 131 14.04 -3.01 13.81
C ASP A 131 13.54 -3.93 12.69
N ILE A 132 14.44 -4.79 12.20
CA ILE A 132 14.14 -5.71 11.09
C ILE A 132 13.05 -6.71 11.49
N GLY A 133 12.97 -7.11 12.76
CA GLY A 133 11.91 -7.99 13.27
C GLY A 133 10.54 -7.30 13.17
N GLN A 134 10.46 -6.06 13.63
CA GLN A 134 9.24 -5.25 13.50
C GLN A 134 8.82 -5.03 12.04
N ILE A 135 9.78 -4.84 11.12
CA ILE A 135 9.48 -4.77 9.67
C ILE A 135 8.93 -6.11 9.18
N VAL A 136 9.53 -7.24 9.58
CA VAL A 136 9.03 -8.57 9.22
C VAL A 136 7.59 -8.74 9.66
N ASP A 137 7.26 -8.36 10.89
CA ASP A 137 5.91 -8.54 11.46
C ASP A 137 4.89 -7.60 10.80
N ALA A 138 5.21 -6.30 10.69
CA ALA A 138 4.31 -5.30 10.12
C ALA A 138 3.95 -5.61 8.64
N PHE A 139 4.94 -6.06 7.87
CA PHE A 139 4.77 -6.42 6.46
C PHE A 139 4.43 -7.91 6.27
N GLY A 140 4.41 -8.68 7.36
CA GLY A 140 4.34 -10.14 7.46
C GLY A 140 5.07 -10.86 6.33
N LEU A 141 6.37 -10.59 6.31
CA LEU A 141 7.37 -11.27 5.50
C LEU A 141 7.73 -12.60 6.15
N SER A 142 8.30 -13.53 5.38
CA SER A 142 8.61 -14.88 5.89
C SER A 142 9.83 -14.92 6.81
N SER A 143 10.77 -13.97 6.66
CA SER A 143 12.00 -13.95 7.46
C SER A 143 12.70 -12.59 7.40
N ARG A 144 13.62 -12.36 8.36
CA ARG A 144 14.54 -11.22 8.37
C ARG A 144 15.40 -11.16 7.10
N GLN A 145 15.76 -12.33 6.56
CA GLN A 145 16.55 -12.42 5.32
C GLN A 145 15.84 -11.74 4.14
N VAL A 146 14.52 -11.88 4.02
CA VAL A 146 13.76 -11.23 2.94
C VAL A 146 13.85 -9.70 3.00
N VAL A 147 13.95 -9.12 4.20
CA VAL A 147 14.18 -7.68 4.36
C VAL A 147 15.59 -7.31 3.94
N LEU A 148 16.59 -8.06 4.42
CA LEU A 148 18.00 -7.83 4.09
C LEU A 148 18.27 -7.95 2.60
N ASP A 149 17.68 -8.94 1.92
CA ASP A 149 17.81 -9.12 0.48
C ASP A 149 17.29 -7.91 -0.31
N LYS A 150 16.19 -7.29 0.14
CA LYS A 150 15.65 -6.06 -0.47
C LYS A 150 16.58 -4.87 -0.28
N VAL A 151 17.13 -4.70 0.93
CA VAL A 151 18.05 -3.61 1.26
C VAL A 151 19.35 -3.76 0.47
N ASN A 152 19.93 -4.95 0.47
CA ASN A 152 21.18 -5.25 -0.23
C ASN A 152 21.01 -5.21 -1.75
N GLY A 153 19.92 -5.74 -2.28
CA GLY A 153 19.61 -5.65 -3.71
C GLY A 153 19.48 -4.20 -4.18
N SER A 154 18.90 -3.31 -3.37
CA SER A 154 18.87 -1.88 -3.67
C SER A 154 20.27 -1.25 -3.69
N LEU A 155 21.17 -1.65 -2.78
CA LEU A 155 22.55 -1.15 -2.75
C LEU A 155 23.38 -1.64 -3.95
N LEU A 156 23.24 -2.92 -4.32
CA LEU A 156 23.90 -3.48 -5.50
C LEU A 156 23.44 -2.79 -6.79
N GLY A 157 22.13 -2.59 -6.95
CA GLY A 157 21.60 -1.86 -8.10
C GLY A 157 22.09 -0.41 -8.18
N LEU A 158 22.26 0.27 -7.04
CA LEU A 158 22.86 1.61 -7.00
C LEU A 158 24.35 1.57 -7.39
N SER A 159 25.09 0.59 -6.88
CA SER A 159 26.51 0.38 -7.23
C SER A 159 26.68 0.15 -8.73
N ASP A 160 25.86 -0.72 -9.33
CA ASP A 160 25.90 -1.00 -10.76
C ASP A 160 25.54 0.23 -11.60
N ALA A 161 24.50 0.98 -11.20
CA ALA A 161 24.13 2.22 -11.88
C ALA A 161 25.25 3.27 -11.81
N ILE A 162 25.88 3.41 -10.64
CA ILE A 162 27.02 4.30 -10.42
C ILE A 162 28.21 3.88 -11.29
N ASN A 163 28.56 2.60 -11.31
CA ASN A 163 29.65 2.07 -12.13
C ASN A 163 29.39 2.25 -13.63
N GLN A 164 28.13 2.13 -14.06
CA GLN A 164 27.74 2.37 -15.45
C GLN A 164 27.88 3.85 -15.85
N VAL A 165 27.65 4.79 -14.93
CA VAL A 165 27.87 6.23 -15.17
C VAL A 165 29.36 6.55 -15.18
N TYR A 166 30.13 6.09 -14.19
CA TYR A 166 31.56 6.36 -14.11
C TYR A 166 32.37 5.72 -15.24
N SER A 167 32.01 4.52 -15.71
CA SER A 167 32.66 3.87 -16.87
C SER A 167 32.47 4.63 -18.19
N ARG A 168 31.48 5.53 -18.28
CA ARG A 168 31.26 6.40 -19.43
C ARG A 168 32.03 7.72 -19.37
N ILE A 169 32.56 8.09 -18.21
CA ILE A 169 33.43 9.24 -18.06
C ILE A 169 34.84 8.78 -18.47
N LYS A 170 35.21 9.02 -19.74
CA LYS A 170 36.62 8.90 -20.14
C LYS A 170 37.42 9.91 -19.31
N VAL A 171 38.32 9.42 -18.46
CA VAL A 171 39.33 10.27 -17.82
C VAL A 171 40.17 10.85 -18.95
N THR A 172 39.89 12.07 -19.37
CA THR A 172 40.82 12.88 -20.16
C THR A 172 41.91 13.32 -19.20
N GLY A 173 42.85 12.42 -18.95
CA GLY A 173 44.12 12.74 -18.29
C GLY A 173 44.90 13.70 -19.18
N HIS A 174 45.27 14.83 -18.59
CA HIS A 174 46.30 15.73 -19.10
C HIS A 174 47.68 15.07 -19.02
#